data_AF-A0A6J4BWL9-F1
#
_entry.id   AF-A0A6J4BWL9-F1
#
_cell.length_a   1.000
_cell.length_b   1.000
_cell.length_c   1.000
_cell.angle_alpha   90.00
_cell.angle_beta   90.00
_cell.angle_gamma   90.00
#
_symmetry.space_group_name_H-M   'P 1'
#
loop_
_entity.id
_entity.type
_entity.pdbx_description
1 polymer ?
#
loop_
_entity_poly.entity_id
_entity_poly.type
_entity_poly.pdbx_seq_one_letter_code
_entity_poly.pdbx_strand_id
1 'polypeptide(L)' 'MVDASISYRMTAQASVSIHCRTLTDAFYGAYFRYPTPNVYVGSPRGGEIALSTQF' A
#
# COMPACT_ATOMS: atom_id res chain seq x y z
N MET A 1 -8.41 1.20 8.34
CA MET A 1 -7.17 0.64 7.78
C MET A 1 -6.11 1.72 7.91
N VAL A 2 -4.94 1.40 8.45
CA VAL A 2 -3.83 2.36 8.65
C VAL A 2 -2.74 2.04 7.65
N ASP A 3 -2.38 3.05 6.86
CA ASP A 3 -1.30 2.97 5.88
C ASP A 3 -0.22 3.98 6.27
N ALA A 4 1.04 3.70 5.94
CA ALA A 4 2.13 4.64 6.15
C ALA A 4 3.10 4.62 4.97
N SER A 5 3.70 5.77 4.73
CA SER A 5 4.71 5.96 3.69
C SER A 5 5.87 6.75 4.24
N ILE A 6 7.09 6.31 3.93
CA ILE A 6 8.30 7.09 4.18
C ILE A 6 9.06 7.24 2.87
N SER A 7 9.60 8.42 2.62
CA SER A 7 10.41 8.69 1.43
C SER A 7 11.67 9.43 1.84
N TYR A 8 12.80 8.97 1.30
CA TYR A 8 14.10 9.51 1.57
C TYR A 8 14.81 9.85 0.26
N ARG A 9 15.29 11.10 0.17
CA ARG A 9 16.10 11.56 -0.94
C ARG A 9 17.53 11.13 -0.70
N MET A 10 18.02 10.18 -1.51
CA MET A 10 19.41 9.70 -1.41
C MET A 10 20.39 10.68 -2.06
N THR A 11 20.02 11.24 -3.21
CA THR A 11 20.82 12.21 -3.96
C THR A 11 19.92 13.28 -4.58
N ALA A 12 20.51 14.27 -5.27
CA ALA A 12 19.71 15.24 -6.02
C ALA A 12 18.85 14.57 -7.11
N GLN A 13 19.24 13.39 -7.61
CA GLN A 13 18.61 12.70 -8.73
C GLN A 13 17.87 11.41 -8.33
N ALA A 14 18.00 10.95 -7.08
CA ALA A 14 17.46 9.66 -6.65
C ALA A 14 16.72 9.73 -5.30
N SER A 15 15.61 9.03 -5.21
CA SER A 15 14.85 8.84 -3.98
C SER A 15 14.41 7.39 -3.78
N VAL A 16 14.36 6.96 -2.53
CA VAL A 16 13.81 5.65 -2.12
C VAL A 16 12.57 5.89 -1.29
N SER A 17 11.52 5.13 -1.57
CA SER A 17 10.29 5.14 -0.80
C SER A 17 9.91 3.75 -0.31
N ILE A 18 9.30 3.71 0.87
CA ILE A 18 8.70 2.51 1.46
C ILE A 18 7.25 2.85 1.73
N HIS A 19 6.33 2.07 1.16
CA HIS A 19 4.89 2.24 1.33
C HIS A 19 4.31 0.97 1.94
N CYS A 20 3.70 1.09 3.11
CA CYS A 20 3.08 -0.01 3.85
C CYS A 20 1.57 0.18 3.92
N ARG A 21 0.83 -0.88 3.59
CA ARG A 21 -0.63 -0.96 3.59
C ARG A 21 -1.12 -1.92 4.66
N THR A 22 -2.26 -1.61 5.26
CA THR A 22 -2.92 -2.45 6.27
C THR A 22 -1.99 -2.75 7.46
N LEU A 23 -1.33 -1.74 8.02
CA LEU A 23 -0.32 -1.90 9.09
C LEU A 23 -0.84 -2.62 10.34
N THR A 24 -2.12 -2.44 10.64
CA THR A 24 -2.79 -3.10 11.78
C THR A 24 -3.19 -4.54 11.49
N ASP A 25 -2.91 -5.06 10.29
CA ASP A 25 -3.28 -6.40 9.82
C ASP A 25 -4.76 -6.73 10.07
N ALA A 26 -5.62 -5.73 9.90
CA ALA A 26 -7.04 -5.84 10.20
C ALA A 26 -7.72 -6.74 9.17
N PHE A 27 -8.49 -7.72 9.64
CA PHE A 27 -9.36 -8.52 8.78
C PHE A 27 -10.67 -7.76 8.52
N TYR A 28 -10.98 -7.49 7.25
CA TYR A 28 -12.20 -6.79 6.85
C TYR A 28 -12.73 -7.31 5.52
N GLY A 29 -14.05 -7.20 5.31
CA GLY A 29 -14.67 -7.48 4.02
C GLY A 29 -14.61 -6.26 3.10
N ALA A 30 -14.12 -6.45 1.87
CA ALA A 30 -14.26 -5.48 0.80
C ALA A 30 -15.59 -5.75 0.07
N TYR A 31 -16.56 -4.87 0.28
CA TYR A 31 -17.85 -4.95 -0.40
C TYR A 31 -17.79 -4.18 -1.72
N PHE A 32 -17.96 -4.89 -2.83
CA PHE A 32 -18.17 -4.28 -4.14
C PHE A 32 -19.65 -4.39 -4.51
N ARG A 33 -20.25 -3.28 -4.97
CA ARG A 33 -21.69 -3.15 -5.23
C ARG A 33 -22.12 -3.84 -6.54
N TYR A 34 -21.71 -5.09 -6.73
CA TYR A 34 -22.15 -5.94 -7.83
C TYR A 34 -23.48 -6.62 -7.46
N PRO A 35 -24.32 -6.98 -8.46
CA PRO A 35 -25.64 -7.56 -8.24
C PRO A 35 -25.62 -8.95 -7.57
N THR A 36 -24.45 -9.54 -7.33
CA THR A 36 -24.24 -10.80 -6.61
C THR A 36 -23.58 -10.58 -5.26
N PRO A 37 -23.94 -11.35 -4.21
CA PRO A 37 -23.43 -11.20 -2.84
C PRO A 37 -22.00 -11.78 -2.69
N ASN A 38 -21.09 -11.37 -3.56
CA ASN A 38 -19.69 -11.79 -3.46
C ASN A 38 -19.03 -10.97 -2.34
N VAL A 39 -18.57 -11.67 -1.30
CA VAL A 39 -17.76 -11.07 -0.23
C VAL A 39 -16.29 -11.30 -0.57
N TYR A 40 -15.54 -10.22 -0.72
CA TYR A 40 -14.09 -10.30 -0.93
C TYR A 40 -13.37 -10.01 0.38
N VAL A 41 -12.29 -10.74 0.64
CA VAL A 41 -11.41 -10.46 1.76
C VAL A 41 -10.55 -9.25 1.41
N GLY A 42 -10.48 -8.28 2.33
CA GLY A 42 -9.60 -7.12 2.22
C GLY A 42 -8.13 -7.52 2.08
N SER A 43 -7.31 -6.66 1.48
CA SER A 43 -5.89 -6.98 1.30
C SER A 43 -5.22 -7.17 2.65
N PRO A 44 -4.48 -8.29 2.85
CA PRO A 44 -3.67 -8.47 4.06
C PRO A 44 -2.59 -7.39 4.14
N ARG A 45 -1.93 -7.28 5.31
CA ARG A 45 -0.77 -6.41 5.48
C ARG A 45 0.27 -6.68 4.39
N GLY A 46 0.69 -5.61 3.72
CA GLY A 46 1.64 -5.68 2.63
C GLY A 46 2.36 -4.36 2.43
N GLY A 47 3.49 -4.38 1.75
CA GLY A 47 4.25 -3.17 1.49
C GLY A 47 5.13 -3.29 0.25
N GLU A 48 5.58 -2.13 -0.21
CA GLU A 48 6.32 -1.95 -1.44
C GLU A 48 7.51 -1.03 -1.18
N ILE A 49 8.63 -1.31 -1.86
CA ILE A 49 9.83 -0.47 -1.86
C ILE A 49 10.05 -0.02 -3.30
N ALA A 50 10.24 1.28 -3.50
CA ALA A 50 10.49 1.85 -4.82
C ALA A 50 11.76 2.71 -4.82
N LEU A 51 12.48 2.66 -5.93
CA LEU A 51 13.59 3.55 -6.26
C LEU A 51 13.16 4.41 -7.45
N SER A 52 13.22 5.73 -7.28
CA SER A 52 12.96 6.69 -8.35
C SER A 52 14.27 7.38 -8.73
N THR A 53 14.51 7.52 -10.03
CA THR A 53 15.68 8.21 -10.58
C THR A 53 15.24 9.21 -11.63
N GLN A 54 15.86 10.39 -11.65
CA GLN A 54 15.64 11.43 -12.64
C GLN A 54 16.94 11.65 -13.41
N PHE A 55 16.89 11.47 -14.73
CA PHE A 55 18.02 11.64 -15.64
C PHE A 55 17.94 12.97 -16.39
#